data_AF-A0A958DKX2-F1
#
_entry.id   AF-A0A958DKX2-F1
#
_cell.length_a   1.000
_cell.length_b   1.000
_cell.length_c   1.000
_cell.angle_alpha   90.00
_cell.angle_beta   90.00
_cell.angle_gamma   90.00
#
_symmetry.space_group_name_H-M   'P 1'
#
loop_
_entity.id
_entity.type
_entity.pdbx_description
1 polymer ?
#
loop_
_entity_poly.entity_id
_entity_poly.type
_entity_poly.pdbx_seq_one_letter_code
_entity_poly.pdbx_strand_id
1 'polypeptide(L)'
;MNKRNRIATGIWLGLWWLMMLPVAQAQNGFPSQPLDGTYLREWLLLGPFFPGDLAQDFLAAAGGEAQVDPQAGDRVVTARGDTLVWKHYQSPENVVDLLNAVGQVQHAA
;
A
#
# COMPACT_ATOMS: atom_id res chain seq x y z
N MET A 1 33.63 -37.83 -39.63
CA MET A 1 32.19 -37.83 -40.01
C MET A 1 31.43 -37.05 -38.94
N ASN A 2 31.03 -35.80 -39.23
CA ASN A 2 30.58 -34.82 -38.24
C ASN A 2 29.05 -34.67 -38.30
N LYS A 3 28.31 -35.07 -37.24
CA LYS A 3 26.84 -35.02 -37.21
C LYS A 3 26.38 -33.63 -36.77
N ARG A 4 25.81 -32.91 -37.72
CA ARG A 4 25.18 -31.59 -37.61
C ARG A 4 23.95 -31.59 -36.70
N ASN A 5 23.87 -30.51 -35.93
CA ASN A 5 22.69 -29.79 -35.44
C ASN A 5 21.33 -30.39 -35.82
N ARG A 6 20.57 -30.78 -34.80
CA ARG A 6 19.13 -31.05 -34.93
C ARG A 6 18.38 -30.26 -33.87
N ILE A 7 17.69 -29.23 -34.35
CA ILE A 7 16.34 -28.80 -33.93
C ILE A 7 16.29 -28.13 -32.54
N ALA A 8 16.50 -26.81 -32.51
CA ALA A 8 16.04 -25.93 -31.44
C ALA A 8 15.08 -24.87 -32.03
N THR A 9 14.07 -25.33 -32.76
CA THR A 9 13.00 -24.49 -33.33
C THR A 9 11.68 -25.07 -32.86
N GLY A 10 11.25 -24.66 -31.66
CA GLY A 10 10.01 -25.13 -31.05
C GLY A 10 9.66 -24.52 -29.69
N ILE A 11 10.50 -23.62 -29.16
CA ILE A 11 10.31 -23.00 -27.84
C ILE A 11 10.33 -21.48 -28.00
N TRP A 12 9.41 -20.91 -28.78
CA TRP A 12 9.29 -19.44 -28.86
C TRP A 12 7.85 -18.92 -28.88
N LEU A 13 6.84 -19.81 -28.92
CA LEU A 13 5.42 -19.40 -28.90
C LEU A 13 4.71 -19.65 -27.55
N GLY A 14 5.28 -20.46 -26.65
CA GLY A 14 4.70 -20.71 -25.32
C GLY A 14 5.02 -19.62 -24.27
N LEU A 15 6.09 -18.86 -24.47
CA LEU A 15 6.57 -17.89 -23.46
C LEU A 15 5.78 -16.58 -23.46
N TRP A 16 5.12 -16.24 -24.57
CA TRP A 16 4.32 -15.01 -24.69
C TRP A 16 2.95 -15.14 -24.02
N TRP A 17 2.42 -16.36 -23.91
CA TRP A 17 1.13 -16.63 -23.24
C TRP A 17 1.22 -16.59 -21.71
N LEU A 18 2.42 -16.67 -21.13
CA LEU A 18 2.60 -16.64 -19.68
C LEU A 18 2.61 -15.21 -19.09
N MET A 19 2.72 -14.18 -19.92
CA MET A 19 2.73 -12.77 -19.47
C MET A 19 1.33 -12.15 -19.35
N MET A 20 0.28 -12.84 -19.78
CA MET A 20 -1.12 -12.39 -19.68
C MET A 20 -1.85 -13.10 -18.53
N LEU A 21 -1.15 -13.45 -17.45
CA LEU A 21 -1.84 -13.77 -16.20
C LEU A 21 -2.32 -12.43 -15.61
N PRO A 22 -3.63 -12.17 -15.49
CA PRO A 22 -4.07 -11.11 -14.61
C PRO A 22 -3.54 -11.48 -13.22
N VAL A 23 -2.67 -10.62 -12.67
CA VAL A 23 -2.36 -10.66 -11.25
C VAL A 23 -3.65 -10.23 -10.55
N ALA A 24 -4.52 -11.20 -10.29
CA ALA A 24 -5.57 -11.04 -9.31
C ALA A 24 -4.85 -10.94 -7.96
N GLN A 25 -4.56 -9.73 -7.50
CA GLN A 25 -4.18 -9.54 -6.11
C GLN A 25 -5.37 -9.98 -5.27
N ALA A 26 -5.25 -11.15 -4.67
CA ALA A 26 -6.06 -11.52 -3.54
C ALA A 26 -5.85 -10.43 -2.48
N GLN A 27 -6.93 -9.73 -2.11
CA GLN A 27 -6.95 -8.81 -0.98
C GLN A 27 -6.73 -9.62 0.29
N ASN A 28 -5.48 -9.98 0.57
CA ASN A 28 -5.11 -10.61 1.83
C ASN A 28 -4.97 -9.51 2.87
N GLY A 29 -6.08 -9.23 3.54
CA GLY A 29 -6.01 -8.82 4.94
C GLY A 29 -6.67 -7.51 5.30
N PHE A 30 -8.00 -7.42 5.21
CA PHE A 30 -8.79 -6.76 6.26
C PHE A 30 -10.12 -7.50 6.42
N PRO A 31 -10.62 -7.69 7.65
CA PRO A 31 -11.99 -8.14 7.81
C PRO A 31 -12.90 -7.08 7.18
N SER A 32 -13.55 -7.41 6.07
CA SER A 32 -14.75 -6.74 5.61
C SER A 32 -15.84 -7.03 6.63
N GLN A 33 -15.78 -6.35 7.78
CA GLN A 33 -16.88 -6.45 8.74
C GLN A 33 -18.15 -6.07 7.98
N PRO A 34 -19.21 -6.89 8.06
CA PRO A 34 -20.48 -6.51 7.47
C PRO A 34 -20.86 -5.14 8.00
N LEU A 35 -21.30 -4.25 7.11
CA LEU A 35 -21.88 -2.95 7.46
C LEU A 35 -23.25 -3.16 8.13
N ASP A 36 -23.31 -3.96 9.19
CA ASP A 36 -24.52 -4.31 9.96
C ASP A 36 -24.90 -3.18 10.93
N GLY A 37 -24.78 -1.93 10.50
CA GLY A 37 -25.03 -0.75 11.33
C GLY A 37 -23.99 -0.49 12.42
N THR A 38 -22.94 -1.32 12.50
CA THR A 38 -21.75 -1.09 13.33
C THR A 38 -20.75 -0.18 12.61
N TYR A 39 -20.23 0.81 13.33
CA TYR A 39 -19.21 1.73 12.82
C TYR A 39 -17.88 1.00 12.56
N LEU A 40 -17.12 1.46 11.56
CA LEU A 40 -15.75 1.01 11.35
C LEU A 40 -14.89 1.41 12.55
N ARG A 41 -14.21 0.43 13.13
CA ARG A 41 -13.34 0.63 14.29
C ARG A 41 -11.89 0.23 14.05
N GLU A 42 -11.63 -0.58 13.03
CA GLU A 42 -10.28 -0.94 12.64
C GLU A 42 -9.81 -0.02 11.53
N TRP A 43 -8.67 0.63 11.75
CA TRP A 43 -8.08 1.61 10.85
C TRP A 43 -6.63 1.27 10.58
N LEU A 44 -6.18 1.56 9.36
CA LEU A 44 -4.76 1.65 9.04
C LEU A 44 -4.40 3.12 8.89
N LEU A 45 -3.53 3.63 9.76
CA LEU A 45 -3.23 5.05 9.86
C LEU A 45 -1.75 5.34 9.58
N LEU A 46 -1.50 6.46 8.90
CA LEU A 46 -0.18 7.03 8.65
C LEU A 46 -0.19 8.50 9.06
N GLY A 47 0.76 8.89 9.91
CA GLY A 47 0.88 10.27 10.38
C GLY A 47 1.74 10.39 11.64
N PRO A 48 1.90 11.63 12.15
CA PRO A 48 1.33 12.86 11.60
C PRO A 48 2.16 13.39 10.42
N PHE A 49 1.51 14.09 9.49
CA PHE A 49 2.19 14.86 8.44
C PHE A 49 2.35 16.32 8.87
N PHE A 50 3.52 16.92 8.64
CA PHE A 50 3.75 18.33 8.97
C PHE A 50 3.41 19.23 7.79
N PRO A 51 3.11 20.53 8.02
CA PRO A 51 2.75 21.45 6.93
C PRO A 51 3.77 21.51 5.78
N GLY A 52 5.06 21.30 6.06
CA GLY A 52 6.10 21.26 5.03
C GLY A 52 6.07 20.01 4.14
N ASP A 53 5.34 18.98 4.53
CA ASP A 53 5.19 17.71 3.81
C ASP A 53 3.96 17.72 2.88
N LEU A 54 2.99 18.62 3.12
CA LEU A 54 1.70 18.62 2.42
C LEU A 54 1.77 18.95 0.91
N ALA A 55 2.89 19.51 0.45
CA ALA A 55 3.11 19.79 -0.97
C ALA A 55 3.56 18.55 -1.76
N GLN A 56 3.96 17.47 -1.08
CA GLN A 56 4.40 16.24 -1.69
C GLN A 56 3.24 15.25 -1.81
N ASP A 57 3.09 14.68 -3.00
CA ASP A 57 2.26 13.49 -3.19
C ASP A 57 3.03 12.24 -2.73
N PHE A 58 2.67 11.73 -1.55
CA PHE A 58 3.28 10.54 -0.96
C PHE A 58 2.86 9.23 -1.61
N LEU A 59 1.79 9.25 -2.42
CA LEU A 59 1.22 8.07 -3.05
C LEU A 59 1.61 7.95 -4.53
N ALA A 60 2.11 9.01 -5.15
CA ALA A 60 2.60 9.02 -6.54
C ALA A 60 3.57 7.85 -6.84
N ALA A 61 4.52 7.58 -5.94
CA ALA A 61 5.49 6.50 -6.11
C ALA A 61 4.83 5.10 -6.06
N ALA A 62 3.68 4.98 -5.41
CA ALA A 62 2.87 3.76 -5.33
C ALA A 62 1.79 3.69 -6.43
N GLY A 63 1.84 4.57 -7.44
CA GLY A 63 0.85 4.61 -8.52
C GLY A 63 -0.40 5.45 -8.21
N GLY A 64 -0.36 6.26 -7.15
CA GLY A 64 -1.45 7.13 -6.72
C GLY A 64 -2.50 6.43 -5.85
N GLU A 65 -3.54 7.17 -5.48
CA GLU A 65 -4.62 6.71 -4.57
C GLU A 65 -5.33 5.47 -5.09
N ALA A 66 -5.39 5.30 -6.42
CA ALA A 66 -6.07 4.17 -7.04
C ALA A 66 -5.28 2.86 -6.98
N GLN A 67 -3.97 2.91 -6.74
CA GLN A 67 -3.08 1.76 -6.78
C GLN A 67 -2.39 1.47 -5.45
N VAL A 68 -2.44 2.41 -4.51
CA VAL A 68 -1.87 2.19 -3.17
C VAL A 68 -2.62 1.05 -2.46
N ASP A 69 -1.86 0.10 -1.93
CA ASP A 69 -2.34 -1.00 -1.09
C ASP A 69 -1.45 -1.09 0.17
N PRO A 70 -1.58 -0.12 1.10
CA PRO A 70 -0.68 0.00 2.22
C PRO A 70 -0.89 -1.14 3.23
N GLN A 71 0.22 -1.67 3.75
CA GLN A 71 0.24 -2.72 4.77
C GLN A 71 0.77 -2.17 6.09
N ALA A 72 0.35 -2.77 7.20
CA ALA A 72 0.92 -2.42 8.50
C ALA A 72 2.43 -2.69 8.52
N GLY A 73 3.21 -1.70 8.96
CA GLY A 73 4.67 -1.74 8.93
C GLY A 73 5.30 -1.14 7.67
N ASP A 74 4.53 -0.86 6.62
CA ASP A 74 5.03 -0.13 5.45
C ASP A 74 5.51 1.26 5.85
N ARG A 75 6.53 1.75 5.13
CA ARG A 75 7.26 2.97 5.46
C ARG A 75 7.06 4.04 4.39
N VAL A 76 6.86 5.27 4.83
CA VAL A 76 6.82 6.46 3.98
C VAL A 76 7.86 7.45 4.46
N VAL A 77 8.68 7.96 3.55
CA VAL A 77 9.69 8.98 3.86
C VAL A 77 9.13 10.35 3.52
N THR A 78 9.12 11.27 4.49
CA THR A 78 8.63 12.64 4.30
C THR A 78 9.62 13.50 3.50
N ALA A 79 9.19 14.68 3.05
CA ALA A 79 10.07 15.62 2.36
C ALA A 79 11.27 16.04 3.24
N ARG A 80 11.07 16.01 4.57
CA ARG A 80 12.10 16.33 5.57
C ARG A 80 13.04 15.17 5.88
N GLY A 81 12.79 13.98 5.33
CA GLY A 81 13.56 12.77 5.57
C GLY A 81 13.09 11.94 6.78
N ASP A 82 12.00 12.32 7.43
CA ASP A 82 11.42 11.54 8.52
C ASP A 82 10.79 10.26 7.97
N THR A 83 10.89 9.16 8.71
CA THR A 83 10.19 7.92 8.35
C THR A 83 8.89 7.82 9.15
N LEU A 84 7.76 7.80 8.45
CA LEU A 84 6.46 7.39 8.97
C LEU A 84 6.22 5.90 8.71
N VAL A 85 5.45 5.27 9.59
CA VAL A 85 5.12 3.84 9.51
C VAL A 85 3.61 3.68 9.59
N TRP A 86 3.03 2.93 8.67
CA TRP A 86 1.61 2.55 8.72
C TRP A 86 1.34 1.67 9.93
N LYS A 87 0.36 2.04 10.74
CA LYS A 87 0.02 1.35 11.99
C LYS A 87 -1.45 0.97 12.01
N HIS A 88 -1.70 -0.22 12.53
CA HIS A 88 -3.05 -0.64 12.88
C HIS A 88 -3.53 0.14 14.11
N TYR A 89 -4.75 0.65 14.04
CA TYR A 89 -5.38 1.41 15.12
C TYR A 89 -6.84 0.99 15.28
N GLN A 90 -7.19 0.57 16.48
CA GLN A 90 -8.57 0.27 16.85
C GLN A 90 -9.16 1.47 17.59
N SER A 91 -10.21 2.10 17.05
CA SER A 91 -10.86 3.22 17.71
C SER A 91 -11.64 2.74 18.96
N PRO A 92 -11.49 3.42 20.10
CA PRO A 92 -12.21 3.09 21.33
C PRO A 92 -13.72 3.37 21.19
N GLU A 93 -14.06 4.34 20.35
CA GLU A 93 -15.42 4.77 20.07
C GLU A 93 -15.81 4.45 18.62
N ASN A 94 -17.05 4.78 18.28
CA ASN A 94 -17.61 4.69 16.93
C ASN A 94 -17.05 5.72 15.93
N VAL A 95 -16.19 6.62 16.42
CA VAL A 95 -15.50 7.63 15.62
C VAL A 95 -14.00 7.53 15.89
N VAL A 96 -13.20 7.79 14.87
CA VAL A 96 -11.75 7.90 15.01
C VAL A 96 -11.36 9.32 15.41
N ASP A 97 -10.72 9.46 16.56
CA ASP A 97 -10.07 10.71 16.96
C ASP A 97 -8.64 10.72 16.39
N LEU A 98 -8.45 11.37 15.24
CA LEU A 98 -7.16 11.42 14.56
C LEU A 98 -6.09 12.17 15.38
N LEU A 99 -6.47 13.16 16.20
CA LEU A 99 -5.49 13.88 17.03
C LEU A 99 -4.88 12.97 18.09
N ASN A 100 -5.69 12.07 18.64
CA ASN A 100 -5.22 11.03 19.56
C ASN A 100 -4.50 9.88 18.81
N ALA A 101 -5.04 9.45 17.67
CA ALA A 101 -4.58 8.26 16.97
C ALA A 101 -3.24 8.45 16.24
N VAL A 102 -3.04 9.59 15.57
CA VAL A 102 -1.78 9.89 14.85
C VAL A 102 -0.94 10.98 15.52
N GLY A 103 -1.45 11.65 16.56
CA GLY A 103 -0.74 12.66 17.33
C GLY A 103 -0.98 14.11 16.84
N GLN A 104 -0.69 15.07 17.72
CA GLN A 104 -0.84 16.50 17.46
C GLN A 104 0.43 17.12 16.90
N VAL A 105 0.26 18.06 15.96
CA VAL A 105 1.29 19.01 15.57
C VAL A 105 1.20 20.21 16.51
N GLN A 106 2.12 20.34 17.48
CA GLN A 106 2.28 21.60 18.20
C GLN A 106 3.04 22.57 17.29
N HIS A 107 2.40 23.67 16.91
CA HIS A 107 3.11 24.81 16.33
C HIS A 107 3.98 25.43 17.43
N ALA A 108 5.30 25.53 17.21
CA ALA A 108 6.12 26.41 18.01
C ALA A 108 5.61 27.85 17.80
N ALA A 109 5.30 28.53 18.90
CA ALA A 109 4.82 29.91 18.94
C ALA A 109 5.88 30.91 18.46
#